data_AF-A0A8J3CT21-F1
#
_entry.id   AF-A0A8J3CT21-F1
#
_cell.length_a   1.000
_cell.length_b   1.000
_cell.length_c   1.000
_cell.angle_alpha   90.00
_cell.angle_beta   90.00
_cell.angle_gamma   90.00
#
_symmetry.space_group_name_H-M   'P 1'
#
loop_
_entity.id
_entity.type
_entity.pdbx_description
1 polymer ?
#
loop_
_entity_poly.entity_id
_entity_poly.type
_entity_poly.pdbx_seq_one_letter_code
_entity_poly.pdbx_strand_id
1 'polypeptide(L)'
;MNGIHELRVKESDRIAATVALLRDNGVQVEDREDGMTVTGGTVRGGATVTTHHDHRIAMSALILGCVARAPVSVDDASMIATSYPDFFDHMATLGAKMD
;
A
#
# COMPACT_ATOMS: atom_id res chain seq x y z
N MET A 1 -13.66 7.08 -3.98
CA MET A 1 -13.18 7.05 -5.38
C MET A 1 -14.14 6.19 -6.17
N ASN A 2 -14.71 6.73 -7.24
CA ASN A 2 -15.69 6.04 -8.10
C ASN A 2 -15.12 5.94 -9.53
N GLY A 3 -15.64 5.03 -10.35
CA GLY A 3 -15.25 4.91 -11.76
C GLY A 3 -13.85 4.37 -12.02
N ILE A 4 -13.25 3.63 -11.08
CA ILE A 4 -11.89 3.09 -11.17
C ILE A 4 -11.84 1.59 -11.47
N HIS A 5 -12.93 1.02 -11.99
CA HIS A 5 -13.05 -0.43 -12.29
C HIS A 5 -11.86 -0.99 -13.09
N GLU A 6 -11.26 -0.22 -14.00
CA GLU A 6 -10.08 -0.62 -14.78
C GLU A 6 -8.85 -1.01 -13.93
N LEU A 7 -8.80 -0.59 -12.66
CA LEU A 7 -7.73 -0.96 -11.73
C LEU A 7 -7.82 -2.41 -11.27
N ARG A 8 -8.96 -3.08 -11.45
CA ARG A 8 -9.13 -4.50 -11.13
C ARG A 8 -8.41 -5.45 -12.10
N VAL A 9 -8.00 -4.94 -13.28
CA VAL A 9 -7.42 -5.75 -14.38
C VAL A 9 -6.01 -5.31 -14.79
N LYS A 10 -5.24 -4.70 -13.88
CA LYS A 10 -3.85 -4.28 -14.13
C LYS A 10 -2.88 -5.44 -13.83
N GLU A 11 -1.62 -5.11 -13.50
CA GLU A 11 -0.60 -6.05 -13.01
C GLU A 11 -1.13 -6.93 -11.84
N SER A 12 -2.05 -6.37 -11.05
CA SER A 12 -2.87 -7.03 -10.04
C SER A 12 -4.28 -6.41 -10.03
N ASP A 13 -5.23 -7.01 -9.27
CA ASP A 13 -6.43 -6.28 -8.85
C ASP A 13 -6.02 -5.25 -7.78
N ARG A 14 -5.66 -4.06 -8.25
CA ARG A 14 -5.16 -2.97 -7.39
C ARG A 14 -6.23 -2.45 -6.43
N ILE A 15 -7.52 -2.58 -6.77
CA ILE A 15 -8.60 -2.19 -5.84
C ILE A 15 -8.61 -3.17 -4.68
N ALA A 16 -8.69 -4.47 -4.98
CA ALA A 16 -8.69 -5.51 -3.96
C ALA A 16 -7.43 -5.44 -3.08
N ALA A 17 -6.25 -5.29 -3.69
CA ALA A 17 -4.98 -5.18 -2.97
C ALA A 17 -4.93 -3.93 -2.07
N THR A 18 -5.41 -2.77 -2.54
CA THR A 18 -5.45 -1.54 -1.73
C THR A 18 -6.44 -1.66 -0.58
N VAL A 19 -7.61 -2.25 -0.82
CA VAL A 19 -8.62 -2.50 0.21
C VAL A 19 -8.06 -3.42 1.30
N ALA A 20 -7.39 -4.51 0.92
CA ALA A 20 -6.75 -5.43 1.86
C ALA A 20 -5.65 -4.74 2.67
N LEU A 21 -4.71 -4.07 1.99
CA LEU A 21 -3.65 -3.25 2.60
C LEU A 21 -4.20 -2.32 3.68
N LEU A 22 -5.25 -1.57 3.38
CA LEU A 22 -5.84 -0.60 4.30
C LEU A 22 -6.55 -1.29 5.47
N ARG A 23 -7.39 -2.29 5.20
CA ARG A 23 -8.16 -3.01 6.24
C ARG A 23 -7.25 -3.75 7.22
N ASP A 24 -6.23 -4.43 6.71
CA ASP A 24 -5.29 -5.19 7.55
C ASP A 24 -4.52 -4.26 8.49
N ASN A 25 -4.26 -3.03 8.06
CA ASN A 25 -3.62 -1.98 8.87
C ASN A 25 -4.62 -1.14 9.70
N GLY A 26 -5.87 -1.59 9.80
CA GLY A 26 -6.89 -1.03 10.69
C GLY A 26 -7.59 0.22 10.15
N VAL A 27 -7.53 0.48 8.84
CA VAL A 27 -8.26 1.58 8.19
C VAL A 27 -9.64 1.10 7.75
N GLN A 28 -10.67 1.90 8.02
CA GLN A 28 -12.02 1.60 7.57
C GLN A 28 -12.15 1.90 6.07
N VAL A 29 -12.50 0.86 5.31
CA VAL A 29 -12.70 0.96 3.86
C VAL A 29 -13.96 0.21 3.45
N GLU A 30 -14.82 0.88 2.70
CA GLU A 30 -15.93 0.30 1.95
C GLU A 30 -15.48 -0.02 0.53
N ASP A 31 -15.49 -1.30 0.16
CA ASP A 31 -15.21 -1.75 -1.20
C ASP A 31 -16.50 -1.70 -2.03
N ARG A 32 -16.38 -1.29 -3.29
CA ARG A 32 -17.48 -1.14 -4.24
C ARG A 32 -17.05 -1.72 -5.58
N GLU A 33 -18.00 -2.13 -6.40
CA GLU A 33 -17.70 -2.73 -7.71
C GLU A 33 -16.82 -1.82 -8.58
N ASP A 34 -17.12 -0.52 -8.58
CA ASP A 34 -16.44 0.51 -9.38
C ASP A 34 -15.43 1.36 -8.58
N GLY A 35 -15.14 1.01 -7.33
CA GLY A 35 -14.22 1.80 -6.52
C GLY A 35 -14.20 1.49 -5.03
N MET A 36 -13.87 2.48 -4.22
CA MET A 36 -13.76 2.33 -2.76
C MET A 36 -14.00 3.66 -2.05
N THR A 37 -14.50 3.60 -0.82
CA THR A 37 -14.56 4.75 0.09
C THR A 37 -13.67 4.48 1.29
N VAL A 38 -12.74 5.40 1.56
CA VAL A 38 -11.79 5.31 2.69
C VAL A 38 -12.20 6.33 3.74
N THR A 39 -12.41 5.88 4.97
CA THR A 39 -12.64 6.77 6.10
C THR A 39 -11.30 7.06 6.77
N GLY A 40 -10.90 8.33 6.75
CA GLY A 40 -9.65 8.77 7.39
C GLY A 40 -9.66 8.57 8.90
N GLY A 41 -8.49 8.53 9.51
CA GLY A 41 -8.33 8.32 10.94
C GLY A 41 -6.91 7.94 11.32
N THR A 42 -6.74 7.35 12.50
CA THR A 42 -5.44 6.81 12.90
C THR A 42 -5.22 5.43 12.26
N VAL A 43 -4.04 5.23 11.67
CA VAL A 43 -3.64 3.93 11.13
C VAL A 43 -3.02 3.10 12.25
N ARG A 44 -3.59 1.91 12.50
CA ARG A 44 -3.08 0.97 13.51
C ARG A 44 -1.72 0.43 13.09
N GLY A 45 -1.59 0.02 11.82
CA GLY A 45 -0.40 -0.66 11.32
C GLY A 45 -0.27 -2.09 11.85
N GLY A 46 0.91 -2.68 11.72
CA GLY A 46 1.26 -4.00 12.26
C GLY A 46 0.91 -5.19 11.37
N ALA A 47 0.53 -4.96 10.11
CA ALA A 47 0.29 -6.03 9.14
C ALA A 47 1.47 -6.18 8.16
N THR A 48 1.62 -7.39 7.62
CA THR A 48 2.42 -7.67 6.43
C THR A 48 1.49 -7.68 5.23
N VAL A 49 1.70 -6.76 4.29
CA VAL A 49 0.87 -6.58 3.11
C VAL A 49 1.35 -7.49 1.98
N THR A 50 0.42 -8.26 1.41
CA THR A 50 0.66 -9.03 0.18
C THR A 50 0.70 -8.09 -1.01
N THR A 51 1.84 -8.02 -1.70
CA THR A 51 2.07 -7.04 -2.78
C THR A 51 1.53 -7.48 -4.13
N HIS A 52 1.30 -8.78 -4.33
CA HIS A 52 0.89 -9.34 -5.62
C HIS A 52 1.84 -8.97 -6.77
N HIS A 53 3.15 -8.85 -6.47
CA HIS A 53 4.20 -8.38 -7.38
C HIS A 53 3.95 -6.98 -7.97
N ASP A 54 3.11 -6.18 -7.32
CA ASP A 54 2.80 -4.81 -7.72
C ASP A 54 3.64 -3.81 -6.92
N HIS A 55 4.62 -3.21 -7.60
CA HIS A 55 5.52 -2.20 -7.03
C HIS A 55 4.78 -1.03 -6.39
N ARG A 56 3.59 -0.66 -6.88
CA ARG A 56 2.80 0.45 -6.32
C ARG A 56 2.14 0.07 -5.02
N ILE A 57 1.66 -1.17 -4.89
CA ILE A 57 1.12 -1.68 -3.62
C ILE A 57 2.24 -1.75 -2.59
N ALA A 58 3.42 -2.25 -2.97
CA ALA A 58 4.59 -2.30 -2.10
C ALA A 58 4.98 -0.91 -1.58
N MET A 59 5.20 0.06 -2.48
CA MET A 59 5.55 1.43 -2.09
C MET A 59 4.46 2.08 -1.25
N SER A 60 3.19 1.89 -1.58
CA SER A 60 2.06 2.49 -0.82
C SER A 60 2.01 1.96 0.61
N ALA A 61 2.25 0.66 0.81
CA ALA A 61 2.30 0.04 2.13
C ALA A 61 3.45 0.60 2.99
N LEU A 62 4.64 0.74 2.40
CA LEU A 62 5.81 1.29 3.08
C LEU A 62 5.61 2.75 3.48
N ILE A 63 4.98 3.56 2.62
CA ILE A 63 4.60 4.93 2.96
C ILE A 63 3.55 4.97 4.06
N LEU A 64 2.55 4.07 4.04
CA LEU A 64 1.57 3.96 5.13
C LEU A 64 2.24 3.67 6.48
N GLY A 65 3.29 2.82 6.47
CA GLY A 65 4.10 2.51 7.65
C GLY A 65 4.78 3.72 8.30
N CYS A 66 5.08 4.77 7.53
CA CYS A 66 5.71 5.99 8.05
C CYS A 66 4.80 6.80 8.99
N VAL A 67 3.47 6.61 8.91
CA VAL A 67 2.48 7.35 9.71
C VAL A 67 1.65 6.44 10.64
N ALA A 68 1.86 5.13 10.58
CA ALA A 68 1.14 4.16 11.38
C ALA A 68 1.67 4.08 12.83
N ARG A 69 0.83 3.63 13.76
CA ARG A 69 1.23 3.43 15.17
C ARG A 69 2.19 2.25 15.34
N ALA A 70 2.03 1.19 14.53
CA ALA A 70 2.91 0.04 14.48
C ALA A 70 3.49 -0.10 13.05
N PRO A 71 4.70 -0.69 12.90
CA PRO A 71 5.32 -0.87 11.60
C PRO A 71 4.42 -1.61 10.61
N VAL A 72 4.53 -1.27 9.32
CA VAL A 72 3.86 -1.97 8.22
C VAL A 72 4.93 -2.63 7.39
N SER A 73 4.78 -3.93 7.13
CA SER A 73 5.70 -4.72 6.31
C SER A 73 5.06 -5.08 4.97
N VAL A 74 5.87 -5.49 4.01
CA VAL A 74 5.44 -6.08 2.74
C VAL A 74 6.05 -7.47 2.59
N ASP A 75 5.40 -8.35 1.85
CA ASP A 75 5.91 -9.71 1.57
C ASP A 75 7.09 -9.72 0.58
N ASP A 76 7.10 -8.78 -0.37
CA ASP A 76 8.15 -8.65 -1.39
C ASP A 76 8.33 -7.18 -1.81
N ALA A 77 9.54 -6.65 -1.62
CA ALA A 77 9.91 -5.30 -2.05
C ALA A 77 10.76 -5.29 -3.34
N SER A 78 11.18 -6.45 -3.85
CA SER A 78 12.13 -6.55 -4.97
C SER A 78 11.61 -5.89 -6.25
N MET A 79 10.30 -5.96 -6.48
CA MET A 79 9.63 -5.38 -7.65
C MET A 79 9.70 -3.85 -7.68
N ILE A 80 9.93 -3.17 -6.56
CA ILE A 80 10.06 -1.71 -6.52
C ILE A 80 11.17 -1.26 -7.48
N ALA A 81 12.31 -1.95 -7.48
CA ALA A 81 13.48 -1.57 -8.27
C ALA A 81 13.25 -1.61 -9.79
N THR A 82 12.22 -2.32 -10.26
CA THR A 82 11.84 -2.33 -11.68
C THR A 82 11.30 -0.98 -12.16
N SER A 83 10.73 -0.19 -11.24
CA SER A 83 10.07 1.09 -11.54
C SER A 83 10.75 2.28 -10.87
N TYR A 84 11.31 2.08 -9.69
CA TYR A 84 11.93 3.11 -8.87
C TYR A 84 13.11 2.52 -8.06
N PRO A 85 14.27 2.28 -8.69
CA PRO A 85 15.43 1.66 -8.03
C PRO A 85 15.92 2.45 -6.82
N ASP A 86 15.88 3.78 -6.87
CA ASP A 86 16.39 4.65 -5.81
C ASP A 86 15.37 4.93 -4.70
N PHE A 87 14.24 4.20 -4.66
CA PHE A 87 13.14 4.46 -3.71
C PHE A 87 13.62 4.47 -2.25
N PHE A 88 14.31 3.43 -1.80
CA PHE A 88 14.76 3.32 -0.42
C PHE A 88 15.79 4.37 -0.06
N ASP A 89 16.73 4.66 -0.95
CA ASP A 89 17.74 5.70 -0.74
C ASP A 89 17.09 7.07 -0.59
N HIS A 90 16.18 7.43 -1.48
CA HIS A 90 15.44 8.68 -1.39
C HIS A 90 14.59 8.76 -0.12
N MET A 91 13.87 7.70 0.24
CA MET A 91 13.09 7.69 1.47
C MET A 91 13.97 7.85 2.71
N ALA A 92 15.15 7.22 2.74
CA ALA A 92 16.13 7.39 3.81
C ALA A 92 16.66 8.83 3.88
N THR A 93 16.93 9.48 2.74
CA THR A 93 17.36 10.90 2.74
C THR A 93 16.29 11.86 3.29
N LEU A 94 15.02 11.48 3.20
CA LEU A 94 13.88 12.22 3.74
C LEU A 94 13.59 11.87 5.22
N GLY A 95 14.36 10.95 5.81
CA GLY A 95 14.25 10.57 7.21
C GLY A 95 13.28 9.42 7.50
N ALA A 96 12.78 8.73 6.46
CA ALA A 96 12.03 7.51 6.67
C ALA A 96 12.93 6.39 7.20
N LYS A 97 12.37 5.54 8.06
CA LYS A 97 13.04 4.37 8.61
C LYS A 97 12.37 3.13 8.04
N MET A 98 13.04 2.50 7.08
CA MET A 98 12.60 1.30 6.39
C MET A 98 13.76 0.32 6.43
N ASP A 99 13.50 -0.89 6.94
CA ASP A 99 14.49 -1.97 7.10
C ASP A 99 14.13 -3.15 6.18
#